data_AF-A0A447U424-F1
#
_entry.id   AF-A0A447U424-F1
#
_cell.length_a   1.000
_cell.length_b   1.000
_cell.length_c   1.000
_cell.angle_alpha   90.00
_cell.angle_beta   90.00
_cell.angle_gamma   90.00
#
_symmetry.space_group_name_H-M   'P 1'
#
loop_
_entity.id
_entity.type
_entity.pdbx_description
1 polymer ?
#
loop_
_entity_poly.entity_id
_entity_poly.type
_entity_poly.pdbx_seq_one_letter_code
_entity_poly.pdbx_strand_id
1 'polypeptide(L)' 'MDNAAEACERIRQNGGNVTREAGPVKGGSTIIAFVEDPDGYKIELIEAKDAGRGLGN' A
#
# COMPACT_ATOMS: atom_id res chain seq x y z
N MET A 1 4.74 -5.66 4.49
CA MET A 1 5.69 -4.58 4.86
C MET A 1 5.27 -3.99 6.20
N ASP A 2 6.18 -3.49 7.03
CA ASP A 2 5.81 -3.11 8.41
C ASP A 2 5.15 -1.73 8.54
N ASN A 3 5.42 -0.81 7.61
CA ASN A 3 4.84 0.53 7.59
C ASN A 3 4.53 0.97 6.15
N ALA A 4 3.25 1.06 5.81
CA ALA A 4 2.80 1.46 4.47
C ALA A 4 3.12 2.92 4.14
N ALA A 5 3.02 3.82 5.12
CA ALA A 5 3.24 5.25 4.92
C ALA A 5 4.71 5.53 4.60
N GLU A 6 5.63 4.90 5.33
CA GLU A 6 7.07 5.02 5.06
C GLU A 6 7.44 4.47 3.67
N ALA A 7 6.81 3.37 3.25
CA ALA A 7 7.00 2.84 1.90
C ALA A 7 6.55 3.84 0.84
N CYS A 8 5.40 4.51 1.01
CA CYS A 8 4.94 5.56 0.10
C CYS A 8 5.93 6.73 0.01
N GLU A 9 6.46 7.20 1.13
CA GLU A 9 7.47 8.28 1.13
C GLU A 9 8.72 7.87 0.36
N ARG A 10 9.24 6.67 0.62
CA ARG A 10 10.41 6.14 -0.11
C ARG A 10 10.12 6.03 -1.60
N ILE A 11 8.93 5.60 -2.00
CA ILE A 11 8.55 5.48 -3.41
C ILE A 11 8.52 6.86 -4.07
N ARG A 12 7.92 7.88 -3.46
CA ARG A 12 7.94 9.26 -3.99
C ARG A 12 9.36 9.80 -4.11
N GLN A 13 10.20 9.60 -3.09
CA GLN A 13 11.59 10.05 -3.10
C GLN A 13 12.42 9.42 -4.23
N ASN A 14 12.06 8.19 -4.64
CA ASN A 14 12.70 7.49 -5.76
C ASN A 14 11.98 7.74 -7.11
N GLY A 15 11.07 8.72 -7.18
CA GLY A 15 10.37 9.10 -8.42
C GLY A 15 9.19 8.20 -8.80
N GLY A 16 8.78 7.28 -7.92
CA GLY A 16 7.60 6.44 -8.13
C GLY A 16 6.29 7.18 -7.86
N ASN A 17 5.20 6.65 -8.42
CA ASN A 17 3.88 7.28 -8.33
C ASN A 17 3.03 6.63 -7.24
N VAL A 18 2.59 7.41 -6.24
CA VAL A 18 1.63 6.96 -5.23
C VAL A 18 0.23 7.38 -5.68
N THR A 19 -0.61 6.40 -6.03
CA THR A 19 -1.97 6.63 -6.56
C THR A 19 -3.05 6.61 -5.48
N ARG A 20 -2.75 6.02 -4.31
CA ARG A 20 -3.53 6.14 -3.09
C ARG A 20 -2.64 6.07 -1.87
N GLU A 21 -2.78 7.07 -1.00
CA GLU A 21 -2.07 7.14 0.28
C GLU A 21 -2.34 5.95 1.19
N ALA A 22 -1.38 5.67 2.06
CA ALA A 22 -1.52 4.67 3.11
C ALA A 22 -2.69 5.02 4.03
N GLY A 23 -3.66 4.13 4.12
CA GLY A 23 -4.82 4.30 4.99
C GLY A 23 -5.70 3.05 5.05
N PRO A 24 -6.64 3.01 5.99
CA PRO A 24 -7.53 1.88 6.15
C PRO A 24 -8.36 1.64 4.88
N VAL A 25 -8.58 0.37 4.54
CA VAL A 25 -9.58 -0.04 3.55
C VAL A 25 -10.97 0.46 3.93
N LYS A 26 -11.82 0.72 2.94
CA LYS A 26 -13.23 1.04 3.20
C LYS A 26 -13.89 -0.14 3.92
N GLY A 27 -14.42 0.09 5.12
CA GLY A 27 -15.13 -0.93 5.90
C GLY A 27 -14.24 -1.88 6.70
N GLY A 28 -12.92 -1.62 6.79
CA GLY A 28 -12.00 -2.41 7.60
C GLY A 28 -10.90 -1.56 8.24
N SER A 29 -9.99 -2.20 8.96
CA SER A 29 -8.85 -1.54 9.61
C SER A 29 -7.51 -1.77 8.90
N THR A 30 -7.49 -2.67 7.91
CA THR A 30 -6.27 -3.03 7.17
C THR A 30 -5.71 -1.81 6.47
N ILE A 31 -4.46 -1.44 6.80
CA ILE A 31 -3.78 -0.32 6.16
C ILE A 31 -3.24 -0.78 4.82
N ILE A 32 -3.64 -0.07 3.76
CA ILE A 32 -3.15 -0.30 2.41
C ILE A 32 -2.80 1.01 1.71
N ALA A 33 -1.93 0.93 0.71
CA ALA A 33 -1.62 2.00 -0.24
C ALA A 33 -1.60 1.45 -1.67
N PHE A 34 -1.76 2.31 -2.67
CA PHE A 34 -1.54 1.94 -4.07
C PHE A 34 -0.44 2.79 -4.67
N VAL A 35 0.45 2.13 -5.39
CA VAL A 35 1.49 2.77 -6.19
C VAL A 35 1.43 2.26 -7.62
N GLU A 36 2.07 2.97 -8.53
CA GLU A 36 2.13 2.63 -9.95
C GLU A 36 3.58 2.60 -10.41
N ASP A 37 3.96 1.54 -11.12
CA ASP A 37 5.29 1.42 -11.73
C ASP A 37 5.37 2.16 -13.07
N PRO A 38 6.56 2.27 -13.69
CA PRO A 38 6.71 2.97 -14.97
C PRO A 38 5.91 2.39 -16.14
N ASP A 39 5.52 1.11 -16.05
CA ASP A 39 4.75 0.40 -17.07
C ASP A 39 3.23 0.54 -16.85
N GLY A 40 2.81 1.20 -15.76
CA GLY A 40 1.42 1.45 -15.41
C GLY A 40 0.76 0.34 -14.58
N TYR A 41 1.52 -0.65 -14.10
CA TYR A 41 0.98 -1.67 -13.20
C TYR A 41 0.75 -1.08 -11.81
N LYS A 42 -0.44 -1.35 -11.26
CA LYS A 42 -0.80 -0.94 -9.91
C LYS A 42 -0.36 -1.99 -8.91
N ILE A 43 0.43 -1.56 -7.93
CA ILE A 43 0.92 -2.40 -6.84
C ILE A 43 0.16 -2.01 -5.58
N GLU A 44 -0.50 -2.99 -4.97
CA GLU A 44 -1.12 -2.85 -3.66
C GLU A 44 -0.09 -3.15 -2.58
N LEU A 45 0.13 -2.16 -1.71
CA LEU A 45 1.00 -2.28 -0.56
C LEU A 45 0.14 -2.57 0.67
N ILE A 46 0.28 -3.75 1.27
CA ILE A 46 -0.44 -4.17 2.48
C ILE A 46 0.50 -4.19 3.69
N GLU A 47 0.09 -3.52 4.78
CA GLU A 47 0.85 -3.56 6.03
C GLU A 47 0.79 -4.96 6.67
N ALA A 48 1.93 -5.52 7.05
CA ALA A 48 2.13 -6.93 7.39
C ALA A 48 1.31 -7.36 8.62
N LYS A 49 1.09 -6.44 9.56
CA LYS A 49 0.19 -6.67 10.70
C LYS A 49 -1.23 -7.03 10.28
N ASP A 50 -1.61 -6.65 9.07
CA ASP A 50 -2.92 -6.89 8.47
C ASP A 50 -2.86 -7.91 7.32
N ALA A 51 -1.66 -8.37 6.92
CA ALA A 51 -1.48 -9.37 5.88
C ALA A 51 -2.05 -10.72 6.36
N GLY A 52 -2.98 -11.29 5.58
CA GLY A 52 -3.69 -12.53 5.91
C GLY A 52 -5.07 -12.33 6.54
N ARG A 53 -5.40 -11.12 7.03
CA ARG A 53 -6.70 -10.83 7.65
C ARG A 53 -7.82 -10.61 6.62
N GLY A 54 -7.46 -10.31 5.37
CA GLY A 54 -8.37 -10.07 4.24
C GLY A 54 -8.53 -11.22 3.24
N LEU A 55 -7.83 -12.35 3.42
CA LEU A 55 -7.86 -13.46 2.45
C LEU A 55 -8.96 -14.51 2.71
N GLY A 56 -9.90 -14.23 3.63
CA GLY A 56 -10.86 -15.24 4.08
C GLY A 56 -10.16 -16.38 4.82
N ASN A 57 -10.88 -17.06 5.70
CA ASN A 57 -10.51 -18.42 6.07
C ASN A 57 -11.21 -19.37 5.10
#